data_AF-A0A352MWG9-F1
#
_entry.id   AF-A0A352MWG9-F1
#
_cell.length_a   1.000
_cell.length_b   1.000
_cell.length_c   1.000
_cell.angle_alpha   90.00
_cell.angle_beta   90.00
_cell.angle_gamma   90.00
#
_symmetry.space_group_name_H-M   'P 1'
#
loop_
_entity.id
_entity.type
_entity.pdbx_description
1 polymer ?
#
loop_
_entity_poly.entity_id
_entity_poly.type
_entity_poly.pdbx_seq_one_letter_code
_entity_poly.pdbx_strand_id
1 'polypeptide(L)' 'MKQELEKWVEQDFGLSIAKEILDQNGGSIDIRSEEGKGTEVVIRIPTKK' A
#
# COMPACT_ATOMS: atom_id res chain seq x y z
N MET A 1 30.00 -2.20 -11.34
CA MET A 1 29.24 -3.44 -11.02
C MET A 1 28.37 -3.34 -9.78
N LYS A 2 28.66 -2.49 -8.78
CA LYS A 2 27.79 -2.34 -7.59
C LYS A 2 26.51 -1.49 -7.78
N GLN A 3 26.36 -0.79 -8.90
CA GLN A 3 25.20 0.08 -9.16
C GLN A 3 24.01 -0.60 -9.86
N GLU A 4 24.15 -1.86 -10.31
CA GLU A 4 23.06 -2.59 -10.97
C GLU A 4 22.21 -3.43 -10.02
N LEU A 5 22.54 -3.45 -8.72
CA LEU A 5 21.80 -4.20 -7.69
C LEU A 5 20.67 -3.41 -7.01
N GLU A 6 20.46 -2.15 -7.39
CA GLU A 6 19.39 -1.29 -6.85
C GLU A 6 18.19 -1.13 -7.81
N LYS A 7 18.17 -1.85 -8.94
CA LYS A 7 17.12 -1.71 -9.96
C LYS A 7 16.25 -2.95 -10.15
N TRP A 8 15.81 -3.49 -9.02
CA TRP A 8 14.56 -4.24 -8.95
C TRP A 8 13.73 -3.64 -7.82
N VAL A 9 13.34 -2.37 -7.99
CA VAL A 9 12.12 -1.88 -7.35
C VAL A 9 11.02 -2.76 -7.94
N GLU A 10 10.68 -3.79 -7.17
CA GLU A 10 9.51 -4.63 -7.35
C GLU A 10 8.37 -3.72 -7.79
N GLN A 11 7.78 -4.00 -8.96
CA GLN A 11 6.74 -3.13 -9.52
C GLN A 11 5.57 -3.11 -8.53
N ASP A 12 5.50 -2.08 -7.70
CA ASP A 12 4.49 -1.91 -6.67
C ASP A 12 3.16 -1.47 -7.31
N PHE A 13 2.52 -2.41 -8.02
CA PHE A 13 1.18 -2.22 -8.56
C PHE A 13 0.12 -2.37 -7.47
N GLY A 14 0.37 -3.17 -6.43
CA GLY A 14 -0.64 -3.50 -5.43
C GLY A 14 -1.07 -2.27 -4.62
N LEU A 15 -0.13 -1.60 -3.98
CA LEU A 15 -0.45 -0.48 -3.09
C LEU A 15 -0.80 0.79 -3.86
N SER A 16 -0.19 1.01 -5.03
CA SER A 16 -0.50 2.13 -5.90
C SER A 16 -1.95 2.05 -6.42
N ILE A 17 -2.41 0.88 -6.89
CA ILE A 17 -3.81 0.67 -7.29
C ILE A 17 -4.75 0.85 -6.09
N ALA A 18 -4.41 0.28 -4.94
CA ALA A 18 -5.24 0.44 -3.73
C ALA A 18 -5.38 1.91 -3.33
N LYS A 19 -4.29 2.69 -3.39
CA LYS A 19 -4.30 4.13 -3.11
C LYS A 19 -5.17 4.89 -4.10
N GLU A 20 -5.07 4.59 -5.39
CA GLU A 20 -5.87 5.24 -6.43
C GLU A 20 -7.37 4.97 -6.24
N ILE A 21 -7.75 3.72 -5.95
CA ILE A 21 -9.14 3.37 -5.63
C ILE A 21 -9.64 4.15 -4.40
N LEU A 22 -8.82 4.26 -3.36
CA LEU A 22 -9.20 4.97 -2.14
C LEU A 22 -9.36 6.47 -2.38
N ASP A 23 -8.47 7.08 -3.16
CA ASP A 23 -8.55 8.50 -3.52
C ASP A 23 -9.83 8.82 -4.30
N GLN A 24 -10.19 7.96 -5.25
CA GLN A 24 -11.42 8.13 -6.04
C GLN A 24 -12.69 7.93 -5.22
N ASN A 25 -12.62 7.15 -4.13
CA ASN A 25 -13.79 6.78 -3.31
C ASN A 25 -13.83 7.49 -1.95
N GLY A 26 -12.94 8.47 -1.69
CA GLY A 26 -12.86 9.16 -0.40
C GLY A 26 -12.54 8.23 0.78
N GLY A 27 -11.85 7.13 0.49
CA GLY A 27 -11.41 6.14 1.47
C GLY A 27 -10.10 6.53 2.14
N SER A 28 -9.67 5.71 3.10
CA SER A 28 -8.39 5.86 3.78
C SER A 28 -7.73 4.51 4.03
N ILE A 29 -6.41 4.56 4.18
CA ILE A 29 -5.56 3.41 4.48
C ILE A 29 -4.65 3.75 5.66
N ASP A 30 -4.51 2.82 6.59
CA ASP A 30 -3.56 2.85 7.69
C ASP A 30 -2.76 1.54 7.68
N ILE A 31 -1.44 1.63 7.85
CA ILE A 31 -0.52 0.50 7.76
C ILE A 31 0.35 0.51 9.01
N ARG A 32 0.31 -0.60 9.76
CA ARG A 32 1.11 -0.83 10.96
C ARG A 32 1.87 -2.13 10.78
N SER A 33 3.19 -2.10 10.95
CA SER A 33 4.02 -3.29 10.83
C SER A 33 4.98 -3.37 12.00
N GLU A 34 5.17 -4.58 12.51
CA GLU A 34 6.19 -4.89 13.49
C GLU A 34 6.96 -6.14 13.04
N GLU A 35 8.29 -6.03 13.01
CA GLU A 35 9.17 -7.12 12.60
C GLU A 35 8.92 -8.37 13.46
N GLY A 36 8.76 -9.52 12.80
CA GLY A 36 8.44 -10.77 13.46
C GLY A 36 7.00 -10.91 13.97
N LYS A 37 6.15 -9.87 13.88
CA LYS A 37 4.71 -9.94 14.20
C LYS A 37 3.80 -9.76 12.98
N GLY A 38 4.35 -9.27 11.88
CA GLY A 38 3.65 -9.08 10.61
C GLY A 38 3.13 -7.66 10.41
N THR A 39 2.29 -7.50 9.39
CA THR A 39 1.76 -6.21 8.96
C THR A 39 0.23 -6.24 9.02
N GLU A 40 -0.33 -5.23 9.67
CA GLU A 40 -1.76 -4.93 9.65
C GLU A 40 -2.03 -3.79 8.68
N VAL A 41 -2.99 -4.00 7.79
CA VAL A 41 -3.48 -3.00 6.83
C VAL A 41 -4.96 -2.78 7.08
N VAL A 42 -5.34 -1.55 7.41
CA VAL A 42 -6.72 -1.16 7.68
C VAL A 42 -7.20 -0.23 6.57
N ILE A 43 -8.21 -0.67 5.83
CA ILE A 43 -8.86 0.10 4.76
C ILE A 43 -10.24 0.55 5.23
N ARG A 44 -10.58 1.82 5.02
CA ARG A 44 -11.89 2.39 5.32
C ARG A 44 -12.47 3.01 4.06
N ILE A 45 -13.71 2.66 3.72
CA ILE A 45 -14.43 3.19 2.56
C ILE A 45 -15.80 3.71 3.05
N PRO A 46 -16.19 4.95 2.71
CA PRO A 46 -17.52 5.47 3.02
C PRO A 46 -18.61 4.62 2.36
N THR A 47 -19.65 4.27 3.12
CA THR A 47 -20.86 3.66 2.56
C THR A 47 -21.89 4.73 2.25
N LYS A 48 -22.79 4.46 1.31
CA LYS A 48 -23.99 5.27 1.16
C LYS A 48 -24.82 5.21 2.45
N LYS A 49 -25.50 6.30 2.76
CA LYS A 49 -26.53 6.34 3.81
C LYS A 49 -27.79 5.62 3.34
#